data_AF-A0A7C1QRF1-F1
#
_entry.id   AF-A0A7C1QRF1-F1
#
_cell.length_a   1.000
_cell.length_b   1.000
_cell.length_c   1.000
_cell.angle_alpha   90.00
_cell.angle_beta   90.00
_cell.angle_gamma   90.00
#
_symmetry.space_group_name_H-M   'P 1'
#
loop_
_entity.id
_entity.type
_entity.pdbx_description
1 polymer ?
#
loop_
_entity_poly.entity_id
_entity_poly.type
_entity_poly.pdbx_seq_one_letter_code
_entity_poly.pdbx_strand_id
1 'polypeptide(L)' 'MSKIQSVLFNKILWTTSKARDWLEKNDLTRIKKVDITKEFLRYRIRQPGMFKKFRSINVKGVKGVRFIIGFL' A
#
# COMPACT_ATOMS: atom_id res chain seq x y z
N MET A 1 -11.40 12.75 -8.46
CA MET A 1 -10.04 12.79 -7.88
C MET A 1 -9.69 11.41 -7.33
N SER A 2 -8.43 10.97 -7.46
CA SER A 2 -7.96 9.68 -6.95
C SER A 2 -6.81 9.86 -5.95
N LYS A 3 -6.71 8.97 -4.96
CA LYS A 3 -5.61 8.96 -3.98
C LYS A 3 -5.21 7.54 -3.64
N ILE A 4 -3.95 7.33 -3.25
CA ILE A 4 -3.50 6.04 -2.71
C ILE A 4 -4.20 5.82 -1.36
N GLN A 5 -4.89 4.69 -1.24
CA GLN A 5 -5.57 4.26 -0.03
C GLN A 5 -4.71 3.27 0.76
N SER A 6 -4.11 2.28 0.09
CA SER A 6 -3.18 1.33 0.70
C SER A 6 -2.05 0.98 -0.25
N VAL A 7 -0.92 0.56 0.32
CA VAL A 7 0.19 -0.07 -0.40
C VAL A 7 0.32 -1.51 0.08
N LEU A 8 0.38 -2.45 -0.86
CA LEU A 8 0.56 -3.87 -0.62
C LEU A 8 1.97 -4.27 -1.05
N PHE A 9 2.67 -5.00 -0.19
CA PHE A 9 3.97 -5.59 -0.49
C PHE A 9 3.87 -7.11 -0.39
N ASN A 10 4.28 -7.83 -1.43
CA ASN A 10 4.31 -9.29 -1.42
C ASN A 10 5.28 -9.78 -0.33
N LYS A 11 4.79 -10.60 0.60
CA LYS A 11 5.56 -11.06 1.77
C LYS A 11 6.76 -11.95 1.45
N ILE A 12 6.76 -12.63 0.31
CA ILE A 12 7.88 -13.47 -0.13
C ILE A 12 9.07 -12.57 -0.51
N LEU A 13 8.78 -11.41 -1.09
CA LEU A 13 9.79 -10.49 -1.61
C LEU A 13 10.16 -9.38 -0.61
N TRP A 14 9.26 -9.05 0.32
CA TRP A 14 9.38 -7.89 1.20
C TRP A 14 9.23 -8.26 2.67
N THR A 15 10.16 -7.77 3.48
CA THR A 15 10.04 -7.75 4.94
C THR A 15 9.35 -6.48 5.40
N THR A 16 8.86 -6.47 6.64
CA THR A 16 8.22 -5.28 7.22
C THR A 16 9.19 -4.09 7.29
N SER A 17 10.46 -4.30 7.60
CA SER A 17 11.48 -3.24 7.60
C SER A 17 11.65 -2.62 6.21
N LYS A 18 11.97 -3.44 5.20
CA LYS A 18 12.18 -2.96 3.82
C LYS A 18 10.96 -2.22 3.27
N ALA A 19 9.76 -2.71 3.59
CA ALA A 19 8.52 -2.06 3.16
C ALA A 19 8.32 -0.69 3.82
N ARG A 20 8.70 -0.51 5.10
CA ARG A 20 8.63 0.80 5.77
C ARG A 20 9.63 1.78 5.18
N ASP A 21 10.88 1.35 4.98
CA ASP A 21 11.92 2.19 4.38
C ASP A 21 11.50 2.67 2.98
N TRP A 22 10.88 1.78 2.21
CA TRP A 22 10.35 2.15 0.89
C TRP A 22 9.20 3.15 0.99
N LEU A 23 8.29 2.99 1.94
CA LEU A 23 7.19 3.94 2.16
C LEU A 23 7.70 5.33 2.54
N GLU A 24 8.68 5.40 3.45
CA GLU A 24 9.28 6.65 3.91
C GLU A 24 10.01 7.36 2.76
N LYS A 25 10.77 6.62 1.94
CA LYS A 25 11.42 7.16 0.72
C LYS A 25 10.46 7.68 -0.34
N ASN A 26 9.18 7.31 -0.27
CA ASN A 26 8.14 7.73 -1.22
C ASN A 26 7.11 8.67 -0.56
N ASP A 27 7.40 9.19 0.64
CA ASP A 27 6.52 10.11 1.39
C ASP A 27 5.12 9.52 1.70
N LEU A 28 5.04 8.20 1.83
CA LEU A 28 3.79 7.48 2.09
C LEU A 28 3.66 7.12 3.57
N THR A 29 3.02 8.00 4.34
CA THR A 29 2.80 7.79 5.78
C THR A 29 1.62 6.84 6.05
N ARG A 30 1.87 5.80 6.85
CA ARG A 30 0.82 4.85 7.29
C ARG A 30 -0.01 5.44 8.43
N ILE A 31 -1.33 5.23 8.39
CA ILE A 31 -2.25 5.72 9.44
C ILE A 31 -2.47 4.72 10.59
N LYS A 32 -1.99 3.49 10.42
CA LYS A 32 -2.08 2.44 11.45
C LYS A 32 -0.98 1.40 11.27
N LYS A 33 -0.88 0.48 12.24
CA LYS A 33 0.03 -0.68 12.17
C LYS A 33 -0.24 -1.50 10.88
N VAL A 34 0.84 -2.12 10.40
CA VAL A 34 0.79 -2.99 9.22
C VAL A 34 -0.18 -4.14 9.44
N ASP A 35 -0.94 -4.46 8.40
CA ASP A 35 -1.81 -5.61 8.37
C ASP A 35 -1.14 -6.73 7.55
N ILE A 36 -1.10 -7.93 8.11
CA ILE A 36 -0.23 -9.03 7.67
C ILE A 36 -1.16 -10.17 7.19
N THR A 37 -1.49 -10.21 5.89
CA THR A 37 -2.37 -11.23 5.29
C THR A 37 -1.57 -12.39 4.70
N LYS A 38 -2.18 -13.51 4.30
CA LYS A 38 -1.42 -14.66 3.76
C LYS A 38 -0.33 -14.29 2.74
N GLU A 39 -0.61 -13.34 1.85
CA GLU A 39 0.27 -12.99 0.73
C GLU A 39 0.94 -11.61 0.85
N PHE A 40 0.36 -10.68 1.61
CA PHE A 40 0.78 -9.27 1.57
C PHE A 40 1.00 -8.63 2.95
N LEU A 41 1.96 -7.73 3.01
CA LEU A 41 2.05 -6.68 4.02
C LEU A 41 1.26 -5.47 3.51
N ARG A 42 0.16 -5.14 4.18
CA ARG A 42 -0.74 -4.05 3.81
C ARG A 42 -0.52 -2.84 4.72
N TYR A 43 -0.10 -1.74 4.12
CA TYR A 43 0.04 -0.45 4.78
C TYR A 43 -1.07 0.47 4.33
N ARG A 44 -1.90 0.90 5.28
CA ARG A 44 -3.01 1.82 5.00
C ARG A 44 -2.51 3.26 5.07
N ILE A 45 -2.72 4.02 3.99
CA ILE A 45 -2.36 5.44 3.85
C ILE A 45 -3.58 6.33 4.12
N ARG A 46 -4.79 5.88 3.76
CA ARG A 46 -6.05 6.63 3.97
C ARG A 46 -7.18 5.71 4.41
N GLN A 47 -8.20 6.29 5.05
CA GLN A 47 -9.38 5.53 5.43
C GLN A 47 -10.16 5.10 4.19
N PRO A 48 -10.62 3.84 4.09
CA PRO A 48 -11.34 3.36 2.92
C PRO A 48 -12.71 4.01 2.78
N GLY A 49 -13.38 4.38 3.88
CA GLY A 49 -14.70 5.03 3.84
C GLY A 49 -14.70 6.41 3.14
N MET A 50 -13.53 6.96 2.82
CA MET A 50 -13.40 8.18 2.04
C MET A 50 -13.60 7.98 0.54
N PHE A 51 -13.74 6.76 0.03
CA PHE A 51 -13.75 6.47 -1.41
C PHE A 51 -14.95 5.62 -1.78
N LYS A 52 -15.54 5.88 -2.96
CA LYS A 52 -16.67 5.10 -3.50
C LYS A 52 -16.22 3.89 -4.30
N LYS A 53 -15.04 3.96 -4.92
CA LYS A 53 -14.50 2.92 -5.79
C LYS A 53 -13.01 2.72 -5.54
N PHE A 54 -12.53 1.51 -5.83
CA PHE A 54 -11.13 1.16 -5.71
C PHE A 54 -10.60 0.53 -6.99
N ARG A 55 -9.34 0.78 -7.29
CA ARG A 55 -8.57 0.07 -8.32
C ARG A 55 -7.23 -0.35 -7.74
N SER A 56 -6.77 -1.53 -8.11
CA SER A 56 -5.43 -1.98 -7.77
C SER A 56 -4.49 -1.85 -8.96
N ILE A 57 -3.29 -1.31 -8.77
CA ILE A 57 -2.26 -1.21 -9.81
C ILE A 57 -0.91 -1.69 -9.28
N ASN A 58 -0.15 -2.44 -10.09
CA ASN A 58 1.22 -2.79 -9.74
C ASN A 58 2.13 -1.56 -9.95
N VAL A 59 3.10 -1.37 -9.06
CA VAL A 59 4.06 -0.26 -9.17
C VAL A 59 5.11 -0.62 -10.22
N LYS A 60 5.23 0.22 -11.27
CA LYS A 60 6.20 -0.01 -12.35
C LYS A 60 7.62 0.03 -11.80
N GLY A 61 8.45 -0.93 -12.20
CA GLY A 61 9.86 -1.01 -11.78
C GLY A 61 10.08 -1.55 -10.35
N VAL A 62 9.03 -1.86 -9.59
CA VAL A 62 9.16 -2.37 -8.22
C VAL A 62 8.40 -3.69 -8.08
N LYS A 63 9.15 -4.80 -8.02
CA LYS A 63 8.57 -6.14 -7.93
C LYS A 63 7.82 -6.33 -6.61
N GLY A 64 6.62 -6.91 -6.70
CA GLY A 64 5.82 -7.26 -5.53
C GLY A 64 5.17 -6.09 -4.81
N VAL A 65 5.15 -4.87 -5.38
CA VAL A 65 4.47 -3.71 -4.79
C VAL A 65 3.25 -3.35 -5.61
N ARG A 66 2.12 -3.15 -4.93
CA ARG A 66 0.83 -2.81 -5.53
C ARG A 66 0.16 -1.69 -4.75
N PHE A 67 -0.35 -0.69 -5.46
CA PHE A 67 -1.19 0.34 -4.89
C PHE A 67 -2.66 -0.04 -4.97
N ILE A 68 -3.39 0.26 -3.90
CA ILE A 68 -4.85 0.37 -3.91
C ILE A 68 -5.17 1.86 -4.00
N ILE A 69 -5.75 2.27 -5.13
CA ILE A 69 -6.15 3.64 -5.43
C ILE A 69 -7.65 3.76 -5.15
N GLY A 70 -8.02 4.71 -4.31
CA GLY A 70 -9.40 5.09 -4.06
C GLY A 70 -9.85 6.25 -4.95
N PHE A 71 -11.11 6.21 -5.39
CA PHE A 71 -11.78 7.24 -6.18
C PHE A 71 -13.03 7.73 -5.45
N LEU A 72 -13.21 9.06 -5.41
CA LEU A 72 -14.42 9.73 -4.89
C LEU A 72 -15.58 9.66 -5.89
#